data_AF-A0A954W1A9-F1
#
_entry.id   AF-A0A954W1A9-F1
#
_cell.length_a   1.000
_cell.length_b   1.000
_cell.length_c   1.000
_cell.angle_alpha   90.00
_cell.angle_beta   90.00
_cell.angle_gamma   90.00
#
_symmetry.space_group_name_H-M   'P 1'
#
loop_
_entity.id
_entity.type
_entity.pdbx_description
1 polymer ?
#
loop_
_entity_poly.entity_id
_entity_poly.type
_entity_poly.pdbx_seq_one_letter_code
_entity_poly.pdbx_strand_id
1 'polypeptide(L)'
;FSWSADEDAVGDQVTGRIPINQFAYYYSSTEDGDFNSDGVLDAADVDQLSAVIGEETNNKPFDITGDDQVDELDRQAWVKNEEFAYTYFGDANLDGEFNSGDLIAVFQAGEYEDGIAGNSGWADGDWNGDAEFDTGDLVAAFKEGGFEAGPRAAASAVPEPACRPWLLIGTIGSLLTRRHRSRQLPSR
;
A
#
# COMPACT_ATOMS: atom_id res chain seq x y z
N PHE A 1 -50.66 -30.13 -0.13
CA PHE A 1 -50.53 -28.72 -0.54
C PHE A 1 -49.59 -28.06 0.44
N SER A 2 -48.30 -28.09 0.14
CA SER A 2 -47.26 -27.42 0.92
C SER A 2 -46.54 -26.50 -0.05
N TRP A 3 -46.72 -25.19 0.12
CA TRP A 3 -46.07 -24.15 -0.65
C TRP A 3 -44.83 -23.73 0.15
N SER A 4 -43.65 -23.94 -0.43
CA SER A 4 -42.34 -23.61 0.11
C SER A 4 -42.06 -22.15 -0.22
N ALA A 5 -41.64 -21.36 0.76
CA ALA A 5 -41.16 -20.01 0.52
C ALA A 5 -39.76 -20.07 -0.12
N ASP A 6 -39.59 -19.27 -1.17
CA ASP A 6 -38.40 -19.17 -2.00
C ASP A 6 -37.17 -18.65 -1.21
N GLU A 7 -36.16 -19.51 -1.08
CA GLU A 7 -34.77 -19.12 -0.85
C GLU A 7 -34.14 -18.85 -2.22
N ASP A 8 -34.01 -17.59 -2.61
CA ASP A 8 -33.17 -17.20 -3.76
C ASP A 8 -31.69 -17.18 -3.32
N ALA A 9 -31.14 -18.38 -3.08
CA ALA A 9 -29.72 -18.63 -3.03
C ALA A 9 -29.22 -18.91 -4.45
N VAL A 10 -28.69 -17.88 -5.13
CA VAL A 10 -28.03 -18.07 -6.43
C VAL A 10 -26.66 -18.72 -6.21
N GLY A 11 -26.67 -20.04 -6.25
CA GLY A 11 -25.49 -20.89 -6.34
C GLY A 11 -24.98 -21.01 -7.77
N ASP A 12 -23.69 -20.69 -7.91
CA ASP A 12 -22.66 -21.34 -8.74
C ASP A 12 -22.99 -21.67 -10.21
N GLN A 13 -22.31 -20.97 -11.13
CA GLN A 13 -21.83 -21.56 -12.39
C GLN A 13 -20.49 -20.92 -12.77
N VAL A 14 -19.38 -21.33 -12.15
CA VAL A 14 -18.06 -21.21 -12.81
C VAL A 14 -17.36 -22.57 -12.82
N THR A 15 -17.91 -23.48 -13.62
CA THR A 15 -17.18 -24.64 -14.12
C THR A 15 -16.13 -24.17 -15.13
N GLY A 16 -14.94 -23.89 -14.64
CA GLY A 16 -13.79 -23.58 -15.49
C GLY A 16 -12.54 -23.69 -14.64
N ARG A 17 -11.76 -24.74 -14.86
CA ARG A 17 -10.45 -24.95 -14.25
C ARG A 17 -9.58 -23.70 -14.49
N ILE A 18 -9.54 -22.79 -13.52
CA ILE A 18 -8.72 -21.59 -13.57
C ILE A 18 -7.25 -22.07 -13.54
N PRO A 19 -6.43 -21.79 -14.55
CA PRO A 19 -5.00 -22.05 -14.47
C PRO A 19 -4.44 -21.22 -13.32
N ILE A 20 -3.72 -21.88 -12.42
CA ILE A 20 -3.22 -21.39 -11.11
C ILE A 20 -2.26 -20.17 -11.14
N ASN A 21 -2.25 -19.35 -12.20
CA ASN A 21 -1.15 -18.39 -12.39
C ASN A 21 -1.51 -17.01 -12.99
N GLN A 22 -2.76 -16.52 -12.87
CA GLN A 22 -3.06 -15.16 -13.38
C GLN A 22 -4.13 -14.35 -12.62
N PHE A 23 -4.50 -14.76 -11.40
CA PHE A 23 -5.49 -14.01 -10.59
C PHE A 23 -5.05 -13.78 -9.14
N ALA A 24 -3.80 -14.12 -8.77
CA ALA A 24 -3.29 -13.94 -7.41
C ALA A 24 -2.48 -12.63 -7.21
N TYR A 25 -2.73 -11.59 -8.02
CA TYR A 25 -1.87 -10.40 -8.06
C TYR A 25 -2.61 -9.05 -8.14
N TYR A 26 -3.87 -8.98 -7.71
CA TYR A 26 -4.60 -7.71 -7.74
C TYR A 26 -5.47 -7.60 -6.48
N TYR A 27 -5.12 -6.67 -5.60
CA TYR A 27 -5.74 -6.32 -4.30
C TYR A 27 -5.31 -7.14 -3.08
N SER A 28 -4.13 -6.82 -2.53
CA SER A 28 -3.81 -6.87 -1.09
C SER A 28 -2.64 -5.91 -0.86
N SER A 29 -2.93 -4.63 -0.70
CA SER A 29 -1.91 -3.65 -0.32
C SER A 29 -2.50 -2.66 0.69
N THR A 30 -3.78 -2.32 0.53
CA THR A 30 -4.52 -1.55 1.53
C THR A 30 -4.95 -2.39 2.74
N GLU A 31 -5.34 -3.67 2.57
CA GLU A 31 -5.76 -4.52 3.70
C GLU A 31 -4.62 -4.88 4.66
N ASP A 32 -3.37 -4.92 4.20
CA ASP A 32 -2.23 -5.34 5.03
C ASP A 32 -1.66 -4.18 5.89
N GLY A 33 -2.05 -2.93 5.63
CA GLY A 33 -1.58 -1.74 6.37
C GLY A 33 -2.68 -0.95 7.07
N ASP A 34 -3.95 -1.23 6.80
CA ASP A 34 -5.12 -0.66 7.47
C ASP A 34 -5.46 -1.56 8.67
N PHE A 35 -4.87 -1.23 9.81
CA PHE A 35 -4.98 -2.05 11.02
C PHE A 35 -6.30 -1.84 11.75
N ASN A 36 -6.92 -0.68 11.56
CA ASN A 36 -8.18 -0.33 12.20
C ASN A 36 -9.41 -0.75 11.36
N SER A 37 -9.20 -1.19 10.11
CA SER A 37 -10.19 -1.62 9.11
C SER A 37 -11.19 -0.53 8.70
N ASP A 38 -10.79 0.73 8.69
CA ASP A 38 -11.63 1.86 8.27
C ASP A 38 -11.54 2.17 6.77
N GLY A 39 -10.63 1.50 6.05
CA GLY A 39 -10.40 1.61 4.62
C GLY A 39 -9.50 2.78 4.22
N VAL A 40 -8.88 3.45 5.18
CA VAL A 40 -7.92 4.54 5.00
C VAL A 40 -6.58 4.09 5.59
N LEU A 41 -5.48 4.59 5.04
CA LEU A 41 -4.16 4.45 5.66
C LEU A 41 -3.81 5.80 6.28
N ASP A 42 -3.94 5.91 7.60
CA ASP A 42 -3.72 7.16 8.31
C ASP A 42 -2.92 7.00 9.62
N ALA A 43 -2.83 8.09 10.39
CA ALA A 43 -2.06 8.13 11.62
C ALA A 43 -2.54 7.07 12.64
N ALA A 44 -3.83 6.72 12.64
CA ALA A 44 -4.37 5.73 13.57
C ALA A 44 -3.83 4.33 13.30
N ASP A 45 -3.45 4.00 12.06
CA ASP A 45 -2.84 2.71 11.73
C ASP A 45 -1.42 2.60 12.28
N VAL A 46 -0.59 3.62 12.06
CA VAL A 46 0.78 3.63 12.59
C VAL A 46 0.81 3.73 14.12
N ASP A 47 -0.17 4.40 14.73
CA ASP A 47 -0.35 4.41 16.19
C ASP A 47 -0.67 3.00 16.71
N GLN A 48 -1.54 2.26 16.02
CA GLN A 48 -1.83 0.86 16.36
C GLN A 48 -0.61 -0.05 16.19
N LEU A 49 0.15 0.12 15.11
CA LEU A 49 1.38 -0.62 14.89
C LEU A 49 2.40 -0.36 16.01
N SER A 50 2.58 0.90 16.39
CA SER A 50 3.50 1.29 17.48
C SER A 50 3.05 0.71 18.83
N ALA A 51 1.75 0.72 19.11
CA ALA A 51 1.21 0.09 20.31
C ALA A 51 1.49 -1.44 20.35
N VAL A 52 1.31 -2.15 19.22
CA VAL A 52 1.57 -3.60 19.13
C VAL A 52 3.06 -3.92 19.29
N ILE A 53 3.93 -3.09 18.73
CA ILE A 53 5.39 -3.19 18.91
C ILE A 53 5.75 -3.00 20.40
N GLY A 54 5.14 -2.02 21.08
CA GLY A 54 5.33 -1.78 22.51
C GLY A 54 4.83 -2.92 23.42
N GLU A 55 3.82 -3.68 22.96
CA GLU A 55 3.34 -4.89 23.63
C GLU A 55 4.25 -6.13 23.41
N GLU A 56 5.27 -6.03 22.54
CA GLU A 56 6.17 -7.10 22.13
C GLU A 56 5.42 -8.33 21.58
N THR A 57 4.34 -8.11 20.80
CA THR A 57 3.53 -9.19 20.21
C THR A 57 3.77 -9.35 18.71
N ASN A 58 4.17 -10.55 18.28
CA ASN A 58 4.41 -10.85 16.86
C ASN A 58 3.11 -11.25 16.13
N ASN A 59 2.10 -10.38 16.20
CA ASN A 59 0.83 -10.61 15.54
C ASN A 59 1.01 -10.53 14.03
N LYS A 60 0.81 -11.65 13.33
CA LYS A 60 0.95 -11.76 11.86
C LYS A 60 0.33 -10.63 11.03
N PRO A 61 -0.84 -10.06 11.39
CA PRO A 61 -1.39 -8.93 10.62
C PRO A 61 -0.50 -7.69 10.62
N PHE A 62 0.31 -7.47 11.67
CA PHE A 62 1.20 -6.33 11.82
C PHE A 62 2.64 -6.59 11.32
N ASP A 63 2.93 -7.83 10.90
CA ASP A 63 4.22 -8.23 10.31
C ASP A 63 4.19 -7.90 8.80
N ILE A 64 4.56 -6.66 8.49
CA ILE A 64 4.59 -6.12 7.13
C ILE A 64 5.80 -6.65 6.37
N THR A 65 6.92 -6.87 7.06
CA THR A 65 8.18 -7.33 6.45
C THR A 65 8.16 -8.83 6.13
N GLY A 66 7.27 -9.59 6.75
CA GLY A 66 7.08 -11.02 6.58
C GLY A 66 8.17 -11.87 7.23
N ASP A 67 8.80 -11.38 8.29
CA ASP A 67 9.92 -12.03 8.96
C ASP A 67 9.54 -12.73 10.29
N ASP A 68 8.23 -12.83 10.57
CA ASP A 68 7.63 -13.34 11.80
C ASP A 68 8.01 -12.53 13.07
N GLN A 69 8.56 -11.32 12.92
CA GLN A 69 8.67 -10.31 13.97
C GLN A 69 7.71 -9.15 13.68
N VAL A 70 7.30 -8.45 14.73
CA VAL A 70 6.60 -7.16 14.61
C VAL A 70 7.47 -6.15 15.35
N ASP A 71 8.26 -5.40 14.61
CA ASP A 71 9.24 -4.48 15.15
C ASP A 71 9.37 -3.17 14.36
N GLU A 72 10.39 -2.39 14.69
CA GLU A 72 10.72 -1.13 14.04
C GLU A 72 10.84 -1.23 12.51
N LEU A 73 11.26 -2.38 11.98
CA LEU A 73 11.38 -2.61 10.54
C LEU A 73 10.00 -2.62 9.87
N ASP A 74 8.97 -3.14 10.54
CA ASP A 74 7.60 -3.07 10.05
C ASP A 74 7.10 -1.63 10.04
N ARG A 75 7.37 -0.86 11.10
CA ARG A 75 7.00 0.58 11.12
C ARG A 75 7.69 1.35 10.00
N GLN A 76 8.98 1.09 9.77
CA GLN A 76 9.72 1.69 8.66
C GLN A 76 9.15 1.28 7.30
N ALA A 77 8.74 0.02 7.15
CA ALA A 77 8.10 -0.47 5.93
C ALA A 77 6.76 0.23 5.68
N TRP A 78 5.91 0.35 6.72
CA TRP A 78 4.62 1.04 6.62
C TRP A 78 4.78 2.51 6.21
N VAL A 79 5.72 3.23 6.83
CA VAL A 79 5.93 4.66 6.54
C VAL A 79 6.55 4.86 5.15
N LYS A 80 7.54 4.05 4.76
CA LYS A 80 8.37 4.37 3.58
C LYS A 80 7.95 3.68 2.28
N ASN A 81 7.18 2.60 2.32
CA ASN A 81 6.84 1.85 1.11
C ASN A 81 5.69 2.52 0.33
N GLU A 82 5.78 2.44 -0.99
CA GLU A 82 4.76 2.96 -1.94
C GLU A 82 3.40 2.26 -1.83
N GLU A 83 3.37 1.09 -1.19
CA GLU A 83 2.17 0.28 -1.01
C GLU A 83 1.31 0.73 0.19
N PHE A 84 1.91 1.50 1.11
CA PHE A 84 1.29 1.99 2.34
C PHE A 84 1.24 3.53 2.37
N ALA A 85 1.70 4.18 3.44
CA ALA A 85 1.64 5.64 3.59
C ALA A 85 2.57 6.39 2.64
N TYR A 86 3.70 5.78 2.26
CA TYR A 86 4.71 6.37 1.36
C TYR A 86 5.11 7.81 1.74
N THR A 87 5.42 8.04 3.01
CA THR A 87 5.80 9.35 3.53
C THR A 87 7.18 9.33 4.22
N TYR A 88 7.53 10.43 4.89
CA TYR A 88 8.71 10.61 5.70
C TYR A 88 8.36 10.50 7.20
N PHE A 89 9.32 10.00 7.98
CA PHE A 89 9.31 10.24 9.42
C PHE A 89 9.40 11.75 9.65
N GLY A 90 8.44 12.31 10.39
CA GLY A 90 8.30 13.76 10.56
C GLY A 90 7.06 14.36 9.92
N ASP A 91 6.43 13.67 8.96
CA ASP A 91 5.19 14.12 8.34
C ASP A 91 4.00 13.79 9.25
N ALA A 92 3.63 14.75 10.11
CA ALA A 92 2.58 14.58 11.10
C ALA A 92 1.17 14.48 10.47
N ASN A 93 0.98 15.04 9.28
CA ASN A 93 -0.33 15.12 8.64
C ASN A 93 -0.53 14.08 7.50
N LEU A 94 0.52 13.33 7.17
CA LEU A 94 0.59 12.30 6.14
C LEU A 94 0.31 12.83 4.71
N ASP A 95 0.69 14.08 4.40
CA ASP A 95 0.57 14.67 3.05
C ASP A 95 1.70 14.28 2.09
N GLY A 96 2.66 13.49 2.56
CA GLY A 96 3.81 13.02 1.79
C GLY A 96 5.01 13.96 1.85
N GLU A 97 4.96 15.04 2.63
CA GLU A 97 6.03 16.00 2.85
C GLU A 97 6.36 16.11 4.34
N PHE A 98 7.66 16.15 4.68
CA PHE A 98 8.07 16.59 6.01
C PHE A 98 8.60 18.03 5.91
N ASN A 99 7.83 18.98 6.43
CA ASN A 99 8.16 20.41 6.37
C ASN A 99 7.90 21.14 7.70
N SER A 100 8.09 22.46 7.69
CA SER A 100 7.90 23.29 8.89
C SER A 100 6.45 23.35 9.39
N GLY A 101 5.46 23.11 8.52
CA GLY A 101 4.05 22.99 8.87
C GLY A 101 3.77 21.84 9.81
N ASP A 102 4.40 20.68 9.58
CA ASP A 102 4.27 19.50 10.45
C ASP A 102 4.83 19.76 11.83
N LEU A 103 6.03 20.37 11.89
CA LEU A 103 6.62 20.81 13.16
C LEU A 103 5.73 21.80 13.90
N ILE A 104 5.11 22.75 13.19
CA ILE A 104 4.17 23.69 13.81
C ILE A 104 2.94 22.95 14.36
N ALA A 105 2.42 21.94 13.65
CA ALA A 105 1.25 21.18 14.08
C ALA A 105 1.53 20.39 15.37
N VAL A 106 2.63 19.64 15.44
CA VAL A 106 3.00 18.86 16.64
C VAL A 106 3.30 19.76 17.85
N PHE A 107 3.96 20.92 17.63
CA PHE A 107 4.16 21.88 18.72
C PHE A 107 2.88 22.61 19.14
N GLN A 108 1.85 22.66 18.28
CA GLN A 108 0.53 23.18 18.64
C GLN A 108 -0.28 22.19 19.46
N ALA A 109 -0.08 20.88 19.28
CA ALA A 109 -0.65 19.84 20.15
C ALA A 109 -0.19 20.03 21.61
N GLY A 110 1.07 20.45 21.78
CA GLY A 110 1.61 20.89 23.07
C GLY A 110 2.08 19.74 23.97
N GLU A 111 2.38 18.59 23.37
CA GLU A 111 2.80 17.37 24.07
C GLU A 111 4.33 17.23 24.18
N TYR A 112 5.07 18.15 23.56
CA TYR A 112 6.54 18.15 23.61
C TYR A 112 7.04 18.26 25.05
N GLU A 113 7.69 17.21 25.55
CA GLU A 113 8.24 17.13 26.91
C GLU A 113 7.22 17.54 28.00
N ASP A 114 5.94 17.22 27.83
CA ASP A 114 4.88 17.63 28.78
C ASP A 114 4.90 16.81 30.10
N GLY A 115 5.52 15.64 30.09
CA GLY A 115 5.64 14.72 31.21
C GLY A 115 4.37 13.92 31.51
N ILE A 116 3.43 13.86 30.56
CA ILE A 116 2.26 12.98 30.57
C ILE A 116 2.63 11.73 29.79
N ALA A 117 2.47 10.56 30.41
CA ALA A 117 2.88 9.33 29.75
C ALA A 117 1.81 8.80 28.79
N GLY A 118 2.19 8.45 27.57
CA GLY A 118 1.35 7.73 26.60
C GLY A 118 0.19 8.53 26.02
N ASN A 119 0.33 9.86 25.90
CA ASN A 119 -0.68 10.72 25.27
C ASN A 119 -0.36 11.08 23.82
N SER A 120 0.84 10.81 23.33
CA SER A 120 1.26 11.17 21.97
C SER A 120 1.06 10.03 20.98
N GLY A 121 0.53 10.38 19.81
CA GLY A 121 0.56 9.55 18.62
C GLY A 121 1.38 10.21 17.50
N TRP A 122 1.34 9.60 16.31
CA TRP A 122 2.09 10.05 15.14
C TRP A 122 1.82 11.51 14.76
N ALA A 123 0.54 11.90 14.79
CA ALA A 123 0.09 13.25 14.47
C ALA A 123 0.48 14.30 15.52
N ASP A 124 0.75 13.86 16.75
CA ASP A 124 1.16 14.71 17.87
C ASP A 124 2.69 14.75 18.04
N GLY A 125 3.42 13.87 17.35
CA GLY A 125 4.88 13.90 17.22
C GLY A 125 5.62 12.63 17.62
N ASP A 126 4.92 11.55 17.98
CA ASP A 126 5.53 10.24 18.28
C ASP A 126 5.96 9.54 16.98
N TRP A 127 7.17 9.85 16.52
CA TRP A 127 7.74 9.27 15.29
C TRP A 127 8.65 8.07 15.59
N ASN A 128 9.03 7.90 16.85
CA ASN A 128 9.84 6.78 17.31
C ASN A 128 9.00 5.60 17.84
N GLY A 129 7.71 5.82 18.08
CA GLY A 129 6.71 4.82 18.46
C GLY A 129 6.69 4.48 19.95
N ASP A 130 7.17 5.36 20.82
CA ASP A 130 7.21 5.16 22.28
C ASP A 130 6.06 5.84 23.05
N ALA A 131 5.08 6.38 22.32
CA ALA A 131 3.89 7.07 22.81
C ALA A 131 4.18 8.39 23.55
N GLU A 132 5.37 8.96 23.35
CA GLU A 132 5.79 10.26 23.86
C GLU A 132 6.22 11.16 22.70
N PHE A 133 6.07 12.48 22.84
CA PHE A 133 6.72 13.43 21.95
C PHE A 133 7.90 14.11 22.66
N ASP A 134 9.12 13.68 22.33
CA ASP A 134 10.33 14.25 22.92
C ASP A 134 11.46 14.50 21.89
N THR A 135 12.66 14.78 22.40
CA THR A 135 13.83 15.04 21.54
C THR A 135 14.21 13.80 20.70
N GLY A 136 13.92 12.59 21.18
CA GLY A 136 14.10 11.31 20.51
C GLY A 136 13.36 11.24 19.17
N ASP A 137 12.12 11.71 19.11
CA ASP A 137 11.31 11.76 17.89
C ASP A 137 11.88 12.70 16.86
N LEU A 138 12.24 13.91 17.29
CA LEU A 138 12.87 14.89 16.41
C LEU A 138 14.16 14.30 15.82
N VAL A 139 14.96 13.63 16.65
CA VAL A 139 16.17 12.95 16.20
C VAL A 139 15.84 11.82 15.22
N ALA A 140 14.80 11.03 15.45
CA ALA A 140 14.36 9.96 14.56
C ALA A 140 13.96 10.52 13.18
N ALA A 141 13.13 11.55 13.13
CA ALA A 141 12.70 12.20 11.89
C ALA A 141 13.86 12.86 11.13
N PHE A 142 14.73 13.60 11.82
CA PHE A 142 15.86 14.27 11.17
C PHE A 142 16.97 13.31 10.72
N LYS A 143 17.14 12.15 11.39
CA LYS A 143 18.08 11.11 10.95
C LYS A 143 17.74 10.58 9.56
N GLU A 144 16.47 10.52 9.20
CA GLU A 144 16.01 10.07 7.89
C GLU A 144 16.32 11.08 6.77
N GLY A 145 16.49 12.37 7.12
CA GLY A 145 16.85 13.42 6.17
C GLY A 145 15.71 13.83 5.22
N GLY A 146 14.45 13.60 5.62
CA GLY A 146 13.26 13.97 4.84
C GLY A 146 12.86 15.45 4.90
N PHE A 147 13.42 16.22 5.83
CA PHE A 147 13.01 17.60 6.08
C PHE A 147 13.27 18.50 4.86
N GLU A 148 12.20 19.12 4.35
CA GLU A 148 12.17 19.92 3.11
C GLU A 148 12.76 19.18 1.88
N ALA A 149 12.69 17.84 1.86
CA ALA A 149 13.07 17.05 0.68
C ALA A 149 12.03 17.17 -0.46
N GLY A 150 10.83 17.67 -0.16
CA GLY A 150 9.69 17.77 -1.07
C GLY A 150 8.78 16.53 -1.03
N PRO A 151 7.69 16.52 -1.81
CA PRO A 151 6.67 15.48 -1.74
C PRO A 151 7.13 14.15 -2.30
N ARG A 152 6.87 13.09 -1.54
CA ARG A 152 6.83 11.72 -2.07
C ARG A 152 5.55 11.55 -2.88
N ALA A 153 5.68 11.66 -4.20
CA ALA A 153 4.57 11.34 -5.09
C ALA A 153 4.49 9.83 -5.29
N ALA A 154 3.46 9.19 -4.76
CA ALA A 154 3.13 7.81 -5.12
C ALA A 154 3.13 7.70 -6.66
N ALA A 155 3.92 6.77 -7.20
CA ALA A 155 4.21 6.73 -8.63
C ALA A 155 2.91 6.72 -9.45
N SER A 156 2.60 7.84 -10.12
CA SER A 156 1.46 7.89 -11.03
C SER A 156 1.70 6.86 -12.13
N ALA A 157 0.84 5.85 -12.24
CA ALA A 157 0.94 4.79 -13.25
C ALA A 157 1.12 5.43 -14.65
N VAL A 158 2.35 5.40 -15.17
CA VAL A 158 2.66 5.93 -16.49
C VAL A 158 1.92 5.05 -17.51
N PRO A 159 1.10 5.61 -18.41
CA PRO A 159 0.45 4.81 -19.45
C PRO A 159 1.52 4.10 -20.28
N GLU A 160 1.54 2.76 -20.25
CA GLU A 160 2.43 1.98 -21.11
C GLU A 160 2.22 2.44 -22.56
N PRO A 161 3.29 2.73 -23.33
CA PRO A 161 3.13 3.09 -24.73
C PRO A 161 2.38 1.96 -25.42
N ALA A 162 1.34 2.30 -26.17
CA ALA A 162 0.49 1.37 -26.90
C ALA A 162 1.29 0.57 -27.96
N CYS A 163 2.09 -0.40 -27.54
CA CYS A 163 2.80 -1.35 -28.39
C CYS A 163 1.94 -2.59 -28.70
N ARG A 164 0.85 -2.81 -27.95
CA ARG A 164 -0.06 -3.95 -28.16
C ARG A 164 -0.85 -3.94 -29.49
N PRO A 165 -1.27 -2.81 -30.12
CA PRO A 165 -1.98 -2.90 -31.40
C PRO A 165 -1.09 -3.35 -32.57
N TRP A 166 0.22 -3.12 -32.51
CA TRP A 166 1.15 -3.50 -33.59
C TRP A 166 1.42 -5.02 -33.66
N LEU A 167 1.37 -5.70 -32.52
CA LEU A 167 1.54 -7.16 -32.44
C LEU A 167 0.35 -7.92 -33.04
N LEU A 168 -0.86 -7.34 -33.02
CA LEU A 168 -2.05 -7.93 -33.63
C LEU A 168 -2.13 -7.67 -35.15
N ILE A 169 -1.60 -6.55 -35.64
CA ILE A 169 -1.59 -6.23 -37.08
C ILE A 169 -0.59 -7.13 -37.85
N GLY A 170 0.56 -7.45 -37.24
CA GLY A 170 1.58 -8.32 -37.85
C GLY A 170 1.12 -9.76 -38.08
N THR A 171 0.33 -10.34 -37.17
CA THR A 171 -0.13 -11.73 -37.28
C THR A 171 -1.23 -11.89 -38.35
N ILE A 172 -2.14 -10.93 -38.48
CA ILE A 172 -3.20 -10.93 -39.51
C ILE A 172 -2.62 -10.76 -40.93
N GLY A 173 -1.62 -9.89 -41.11
CA GLY A 173 -0.95 -9.69 -42.41
C GLY A 173 -0.21 -10.94 -42.93
N SER A 174 0.37 -11.74 -42.03
CA SER A 174 1.07 -12.98 -42.39
C SER A 174 0.14 -14.11 -42.85
N LEU A 175 -1.10 -14.14 -42.35
CA LEU A 175 -2.10 -15.15 -42.72
C LEU A 175 -2.73 -14.87 -44.09
N LEU A 176 -2.89 -13.59 -44.45
CA LEU A 176 -3.45 -13.19 -45.75
C LEU A 176 -2.46 -13.40 -46.91
N THR A 177 -1.17 -13.14 -46.69
CA THR A 177 -0.13 -13.37 -47.70
C THR A 177 0.15 -14.86 -47.93
N ARG A 178 -0.02 -15.70 -46.91
CA ARG A 178 0.11 -17.17 -47.03
C ARG A 178 -0.98 -17.80 -47.91
N ARG A 179 -2.18 -17.20 -47.98
CA ARG A 179 -3.27 -17.66 -48.85
C ARG A 179 -3.07 -17.32 -50.34
N HIS A 180 -2.23 -16.33 -50.66
CA HIS A 180 -2.01 -15.91 -52.05
C HIS A 180 -0.93 -16.74 -52.76
N ARG A 181 -0.01 -17.36 -52.00
CA ARG A 181 1.09 -18.17 -52.57
C ARG A 181 0.68 -19.58 -53.01
N SER A 182 -0.48 -20.08 -52.60
CA SER A 182 -0.96 -21.44 -52.92
C SER A 182 -1.79 -21.54 -54.21
N ARG A 183 -1.93 -20.46 -55.00
CA ARG A 183 -2.75 -20.44 -56.23
C ARG A 183 -1.96 -20.39 -57.54
N GLN A 184 -0.65 -20.58 -57.53
CA GLN A 184 0.14 -20.70 -58.77
C GLN A 184 0.74 -22.10 -58.88
N LEU A 185 -0.03 -23.04 -59.45
CA LEU A 185 0.51 -24.24 -60.08
C LEU A 185 0.71 -23.91 -61.58
N PRO A 186 1.91 -24.10 -62.16
CA PRO A 186 2.12 -23.91 -63.59
C PRO A 186 1.40 -25.00 -64.39
N SER A 187 0.64 -24.59 -65.40
CA SER A 187 0.09 -25.48 -66.42
C SER A 187 1.06 -25.63 -67.60
N ARG A 188 1.33 -26.91 -67.92
CA ARG A 188 2.08 -27.47 -69.07
C ARG A 188 3.60 -27.46 -69.00
#